data_AF-A0A4Z1EZW5-F1
#
_entry.id   AF-A0A4Z1EZW5-F1
#
_cell.length_a   1.000
_cell.length_b   1.000
_cell.length_c   1.000
_cell.angle_alpha   90.00
_cell.angle_beta   90.00
_cell.angle_gamma   90.00
#
_symmetry.space_group_name_H-M   'P 1'
#
loop_
_entity.id
_entity.type
_entity.pdbx_description
1 polymer ?
#
loop_
_entity_poly.entity_id
_entity_poly.type
_entity_poly.pdbx_seq_one_letter_code
_entity_poly.pdbx_strand_id
1 'polypeptide(L)'
;MSIQKQAAAENLEKLGVRTIRGSLSDSEIITRQACLNDITIQTATADDLVSVEAVIEGITQRLQSGQNAIFIHTSGASFLADDSKGSFPAGVFYEDDKPENIDAKSDEAPHRKIDLAIVNANESLGPKAKLAILNPPLIYGISSREKR
;
A
#
# COMPACT_ATOMS: atom_id res chain seq x y z
N MET A 1 -14.13 1.43 3.01
CA MET A 1 -13.37 0.23 2.59
C MET A 1 -13.85 -0.20 1.21
N SER A 2 -12.94 -0.35 0.24
CA SER A 2 -13.30 -0.84 -1.11
C SER A 2 -13.43 -2.36 -1.13
N ILE A 3 -14.51 -2.89 -1.71
CA ILE A 3 -14.84 -4.32 -1.66
C ILE A 3 -15.40 -4.80 -3.01
N GLN A 4 -14.88 -5.93 -3.50
CA GLN A 4 -15.37 -6.57 -4.72
C GLN A 4 -16.58 -7.50 -4.47
N LYS A 5 -16.59 -8.25 -3.36
CA LYS A 5 -17.63 -9.26 -3.05
C LYS A 5 -18.72 -8.70 -2.15
N GLN A 6 -19.97 -8.82 -2.59
CA GLN A 6 -21.15 -8.33 -1.86
C GLN A 6 -21.28 -8.90 -0.44
N ALA A 7 -21.09 -10.23 -0.26
CA ALA A 7 -21.18 -10.86 1.06
C ALA A 7 -20.12 -10.32 2.06
N ALA A 8 -18.93 -9.96 1.57
CA ALA A 8 -17.90 -9.36 2.42
C ALA A 8 -18.29 -7.93 2.82
N ALA A 9 -18.95 -7.18 1.94
CA ALA A 9 -19.44 -5.85 2.24
C ALA A 9 -20.51 -5.88 3.34
N GLU A 10 -21.50 -6.75 3.23
CA GLU A 10 -22.58 -6.89 4.22
C GLU A 10 -22.04 -7.25 5.61
N ASN A 11 -21.04 -8.12 5.70
CA ASN A 11 -20.41 -8.48 6.97
C ASN A 11 -19.70 -7.28 7.62
N LEU A 12 -19.04 -6.44 6.83
CA LEU A 12 -18.36 -5.24 7.32
C LEU A 12 -19.34 -4.12 7.68
N GLU A 13 -20.44 -3.97 6.95
CA GLU A 13 -21.50 -3.01 7.26
C GLU A 13 -22.20 -3.32 8.58
N LYS A 14 -22.39 -4.61 8.91
CA LYS A 14 -22.86 -5.04 10.25
C LYS A 14 -21.91 -4.61 11.38
N LEU A 15 -20.65 -4.30 11.07
CA LEU A 15 -19.66 -3.79 12.02
C LEU A 15 -19.58 -2.26 12.03
N GLY A 16 -20.47 -1.56 11.31
CA GLY A 16 -20.47 -0.11 11.20
C GLY A 16 -19.47 0.44 10.19
N VAL A 17 -18.83 -0.42 9.39
CA VAL A 17 -17.90 0.01 8.34
C VAL A 17 -18.68 0.47 7.13
N ARG A 18 -18.43 1.68 6.64
CA ARG A 18 -18.94 2.12 5.34
C ARG A 18 -18.16 1.43 4.23
N THR A 19 -18.87 0.68 3.40
CA THR A 19 -18.28 0.00 2.25
C THR A 19 -18.57 0.75 0.96
N ILE A 20 -17.65 0.59 0.02
CA ILE A 20 -17.80 1.12 -1.34
C ILE A 20 -17.48 -0.02 -2.27
N ARG A 21 -18.40 -0.32 -3.18
CA ARG A 21 -18.20 -1.37 -4.15
C ARG A 21 -17.33 -0.86 -5.29
N GLY A 22 -16.32 -1.63 -5.65
CA GLY A 22 -15.39 -1.30 -6.74
C GLY A 22 -14.33 -2.36 -6.92
N SER A 23 -13.46 -2.12 -7.88
CA SER A 23 -12.32 -2.93 -8.31
C SER A 23 -11.04 -2.08 -8.32
N LEU A 24 -9.89 -2.73 -8.50
CA LEU A 24 -8.61 -2.02 -8.56
C LEU A 24 -8.46 -1.16 -9.82
N SER A 25 -9.22 -1.47 -10.88
CA SER A 25 -9.28 -0.67 -12.10
C SER A 25 -10.22 0.53 -12.02
N ASP A 26 -11.00 0.70 -10.95
CA ASP A 26 -11.93 1.83 -10.80
C ASP A 26 -11.20 3.07 -10.26
N SER A 27 -10.23 3.59 -11.04
CA SER A 27 -9.36 4.69 -10.62
C SER A 27 -10.13 5.91 -10.13
N GLU A 28 -11.24 6.26 -10.79
CA GLU A 28 -12.08 7.39 -10.35
C GLU A 28 -12.63 7.21 -8.94
N ILE A 29 -13.05 5.99 -8.59
CA ILE A 29 -13.54 5.68 -7.23
C ILE A 29 -12.38 5.78 -6.24
N ILE A 30 -11.24 5.17 -6.56
CA ILE A 30 -10.06 5.15 -5.69
C ILE A 30 -9.55 6.56 -5.43
N THR A 31 -9.33 7.35 -6.48
CA THR A 31 -8.92 8.76 -6.42
C THR A 31 -9.87 9.58 -5.57
N ARG A 32 -11.19 9.48 -5.81
CA ARG A 32 -12.19 10.20 -5.03
C ARG A 32 -12.11 9.84 -3.55
N GLN A 33 -11.97 8.55 -3.23
CA GLN A 33 -11.92 8.13 -1.83
C GLN A 33 -10.61 8.55 -1.13
N ALA A 34 -9.47 8.46 -1.81
CA ALA A 34 -8.20 8.94 -1.26
C ALA A 34 -8.24 10.47 -1.03
N CYS A 35 -8.89 11.22 -1.91
CA CYS A 35 -9.08 12.66 -1.75
C CYS A 35 -9.95 13.02 -0.54
N LEU A 36 -11.04 12.29 -0.32
CA LEU A 36 -12.02 12.62 0.73
C LEU A 36 -11.59 12.22 2.15
N ASN A 37 -10.63 11.31 2.31
CA ASN A 37 -10.24 10.76 3.61
C ASN A 37 -8.84 11.22 4.04
N ASP A 38 -8.64 11.43 5.35
CA ASP A 38 -7.34 11.85 5.90
C ASP A 38 -6.25 10.78 5.76
N ILE A 39 -6.65 9.51 5.86
CA ILE A 39 -5.76 8.35 5.89
C ILE A 39 -6.26 7.32 4.87
N THR A 40 -5.36 6.88 4.00
CA THR A 40 -5.59 5.77 3.08
C THR A 40 -4.65 4.62 3.41
N ILE A 41 -5.20 3.41 3.54
CA ILE A 41 -4.42 2.19 3.78
C ILE A 41 -4.70 1.24 2.61
N GLN A 42 -3.69 0.98 1.78
CA GLN A 42 -3.80 0.08 0.64
C GLN A 42 -3.25 -1.29 1.01
N THR A 43 -4.16 -2.25 1.21
CA THR A 43 -3.85 -3.63 1.59
C THR A 43 -4.43 -4.66 0.61
N ALA A 44 -4.83 -4.22 -0.58
CA ALA A 44 -5.51 -5.08 -1.56
C ALA A 44 -4.52 -5.96 -2.34
N THR A 45 -3.39 -5.37 -2.75
CA THR A 45 -2.27 -6.02 -3.44
C THR A 45 -1.07 -5.06 -3.46
N ALA A 46 0.13 -5.61 -3.56
CA ALA A 46 1.38 -4.87 -3.71
C ALA A 46 1.74 -4.62 -5.19
N ASP A 47 0.99 -5.19 -6.14
CA ASP A 47 1.41 -5.31 -7.54
C ASP A 47 0.52 -4.58 -8.55
N ASP A 48 -0.42 -3.75 -8.08
CA ASP A 48 -1.35 -3.02 -8.96
C ASP A 48 -0.99 -1.53 -9.04
N LEU A 49 -0.24 -1.18 -10.08
CA LEU A 49 0.23 0.19 -10.31
C LEU A 49 -0.92 1.18 -10.52
N VAL A 50 -1.96 0.79 -11.27
CA VAL A 50 -3.11 1.65 -11.59
C VAL A 50 -3.80 2.13 -10.31
N SER A 51 -4.02 1.22 -9.34
CA SER A 51 -4.63 1.54 -8.06
C SER A 51 -3.77 2.47 -7.22
N VAL A 52 -2.45 2.29 -7.22
CA VAL A 52 -1.53 3.14 -6.45
C VAL A 52 -1.41 4.54 -7.05
N GLU A 53 -1.32 4.64 -8.37
CA GLU A 53 -1.36 5.93 -9.08
C GLU A 53 -2.69 6.67 -8.81
N ALA A 54 -3.82 5.95 -8.80
CA ALA A 54 -5.11 6.54 -8.45
C ALA A 54 -5.16 7.06 -7.00
N VAL A 55 -4.53 6.37 -6.04
CA VAL A 55 -4.40 6.85 -4.65
C VAL A 55 -3.53 8.10 -4.59
N ILE A 56 -2.37 8.10 -5.26
CA ILE A 56 -1.44 9.25 -5.32
C ILE A 56 -2.14 10.47 -5.91
N GLU A 57 -2.92 10.30 -6.98
CA GLU A 57 -3.72 11.38 -7.57
C GLU A 57 -4.74 11.94 -6.56
N GLY A 58 -5.45 11.06 -5.84
CA GLY A 58 -6.41 11.50 -4.82
C GLY A 58 -5.74 12.27 -3.67
N ILE A 59 -4.56 11.81 -3.23
CA ILE A 59 -3.74 12.52 -2.25
C ILE A 59 -3.34 13.88 -2.80
N THR A 60 -2.86 13.96 -4.04
CA THR A 60 -2.46 15.21 -4.70
C THR A 60 -3.60 16.24 -4.66
N GLN A 61 -4.82 15.82 -5.03
CA GLN A 61 -6.01 16.67 -4.98
C GLN A 61 -6.32 17.15 -3.56
N ARG A 62 -6.19 16.27 -2.55
CA ARG A 62 -6.37 16.63 -1.14
C ARG A 62 -5.35 17.66 -0.65
N LEU A 63 -4.09 17.56 -1.10
CA LEU A 63 -3.07 18.54 -0.72
C LEU A 63 -3.32 19.90 -1.38
N GLN A 64 -3.79 19.91 -2.63
CA GLN A 64 -4.17 21.12 -3.36
C GLN A 64 -5.34 21.86 -2.70
N SER A 65 -6.26 21.16 -2.04
CA SER A 65 -7.30 21.79 -1.20
C SER A 65 -6.78 22.31 0.15
N GLY A 66 -5.46 22.22 0.39
CA GLY A 66 -4.78 22.71 1.58
C GLY A 66 -4.76 21.72 2.75
N GLN A 67 -5.35 20.53 2.58
CA GLN A 67 -5.45 19.50 3.61
C GLN A 67 -4.18 18.63 3.68
N ASN A 68 -4.05 17.83 4.73
CA ASN A 68 -2.97 16.85 4.88
C ASN A 68 -3.45 15.46 4.49
N ALA A 69 -2.52 14.58 4.13
CA ALA A 69 -2.82 13.21 3.75
C ALA A 69 -1.80 12.23 4.34
N ILE A 70 -2.27 11.07 4.81
CA ILE A 70 -1.44 9.94 5.20
C ILE A 70 -1.77 8.77 4.28
N PHE A 71 -0.74 8.12 3.77
CA PHE A 71 -0.87 6.92 2.95
C PHE A 71 0.03 5.81 3.46
N ILE A 72 -0.55 4.63 3.62
CA ILE A 72 0.16 3.42 4.03
C ILE A 72 -0.07 2.36 2.95
N HIS A 73 0.98 1.99 2.24
CA HIS A 73 0.98 0.90 1.27
C HIS A 73 1.53 -0.37 1.89
N THR A 74 0.83 -1.49 1.72
CA THR A 74 1.34 -2.81 2.11
C THR A 74 1.99 -3.46 0.89
N SER A 75 3.32 -3.36 0.83
CA SER A 75 4.18 -4.10 -0.11
C SER A 75 4.44 -5.51 0.44
N GLY A 76 5.66 -6.02 0.37
CA GLY A 76 6.01 -7.33 0.91
C GLY A 76 7.51 -7.56 1.04
N ALA A 77 7.91 -8.35 2.05
CA ALA A 77 9.33 -8.66 2.28
C ALA A 77 9.98 -9.49 1.14
N SER A 78 9.20 -10.02 0.20
CA SER A 78 9.69 -10.60 -1.07
C SER A 78 10.55 -9.62 -1.87
N PHE A 79 10.30 -8.31 -1.75
CA PHE A 79 11.18 -7.27 -2.28
C PHE A 79 12.63 -7.46 -1.80
N LEU A 80 12.83 -7.82 -0.53
CA LEU A 80 14.13 -8.00 0.12
C LEU A 80 14.74 -9.39 -0.10
N ALA A 81 14.04 -10.29 -0.81
CA ALA A 81 14.53 -11.65 -1.02
C ALA A 81 15.81 -11.68 -1.88
N ASP A 82 16.59 -12.74 -1.65
CA ASP A 82 17.75 -13.14 -2.45
C ASP A 82 17.52 -14.52 -3.10
N ASP A 83 18.49 -15.01 -3.86
CA ASP A 83 18.44 -16.35 -4.48
C ASP A 83 19.14 -17.42 -3.61
N SER A 84 19.32 -17.18 -2.31
CA SER A 84 19.99 -18.14 -1.41
C SER A 84 19.22 -19.45 -1.25
N LYS A 85 17.90 -19.42 -1.47
CA LYS A 85 16.96 -20.54 -1.27
C LYS A 85 17.08 -21.16 0.13
N GLY A 86 17.49 -20.35 1.12
CA GLY A 86 17.69 -20.79 2.50
C GLY A 86 18.98 -21.59 2.73
N SER A 87 19.90 -21.64 1.76
CA SER A 87 21.14 -22.40 1.87
C SER A 87 22.15 -21.73 2.82
N PHE A 88 22.11 -20.40 2.94
CA PHE A 88 22.98 -19.60 3.80
C PHE A 88 22.22 -18.36 4.29
N PRO A 89 22.53 -17.83 5.48
CA PRO A 89 21.98 -16.54 5.91
C PRO A 89 22.44 -15.45 4.95
N ALA A 90 21.52 -14.54 4.61
CA ALA A 90 21.87 -13.33 3.86
C ALA A 90 22.94 -12.56 4.64
N GLY A 91 24.01 -12.15 3.95
CA GLY A 91 25.05 -11.29 4.53
C GLY A 91 24.65 -9.82 4.63
N VAL A 92 23.41 -9.49 4.26
CA VAL A 92 22.88 -8.13 4.21
C VAL A 92 21.72 -8.03 5.19
N PHE A 93 21.77 -7.00 6.03
CA PHE A 93 20.70 -6.64 6.96
C PHE A 93 20.03 -5.36 6.46
N TYR A 94 18.71 -5.37 6.42
CA TYR A 94 17.90 -4.20 6.04
C TYR A 94 17.33 -3.56 7.30
N GLU A 95 17.53 -2.26 7.45
CA GLU A 95 17.09 -1.46 8.59
C GLU A 95 16.36 -0.23 8.03
N ASP A 96 15.17 0.07 8.56
CA ASP A 96 14.33 1.16 8.05
C ASP A 96 14.95 2.55 8.27
N ASP A 97 15.92 2.69 9.18
CA ASP A 97 16.70 3.91 9.42
C ASP A 97 17.95 4.02 8.53
N LYS A 98 18.21 3.02 7.67
CA LYS A 98 19.28 2.99 6.66
C LYS A 98 18.70 2.72 5.26
N PRO A 99 17.92 3.68 4.72
CA PRO A 99 17.21 3.50 3.45
C PRO A 99 18.15 3.25 2.28
N GLU A 100 19.43 3.64 2.34
CA GLU A 100 20.41 3.42 1.27
C GLU A 100 20.58 1.93 0.89
N ASN A 101 20.41 1.00 1.83
CA ASN A 101 20.49 -0.43 1.56
C ASN A 101 19.23 -0.95 0.85
N ILE A 102 18.08 -0.35 1.17
CA ILE A 102 16.80 -0.63 0.53
C ILE A 102 16.79 -0.04 -0.87
N ASP A 103 17.29 1.18 -1.04
CA ASP A 103 17.30 1.91 -2.31
C ASP A 103 18.31 1.37 -3.31
N ALA A 104 19.35 0.67 -2.85
CA ALA A 104 20.30 -0.02 -3.71
C ALA A 104 19.73 -1.28 -4.39
N LYS A 105 18.51 -1.69 -4.05
CA LYS A 105 17.85 -2.84 -4.70
C LYS A 105 17.44 -2.49 -6.13
N SER A 106 17.53 -3.49 -6.99
CA SER A 106 17.14 -3.35 -8.41
C SER A 106 15.66 -2.98 -8.54
N ASP A 107 15.37 -2.12 -9.52
CA ASP A 107 14.02 -1.64 -9.82
C ASP A 107 13.10 -2.77 -10.31
N GLU A 108 13.69 -3.87 -10.76
CA GLU A 108 13.03 -5.11 -11.17
C GLU A 108 12.75 -6.07 -10.01
N ALA A 109 13.17 -5.74 -8.77
CA ALA A 109 12.84 -6.54 -7.60
C ALA A 109 11.30 -6.64 -7.41
N PRO A 110 10.80 -7.71 -6.77
CA PRO A 110 9.37 -7.85 -6.51
C PRO A 110 8.79 -6.60 -5.85
N HIS A 111 7.59 -6.19 -6.29
CA HIS A 111 6.85 -5.00 -5.83
C HIS A 111 7.53 -3.64 -6.10
N ARG A 112 8.82 -3.61 -6.46
CA ARG A 112 9.61 -2.38 -6.52
C ARG A 112 9.06 -1.35 -7.50
N LYS A 113 8.47 -1.77 -8.61
CA LYS A 113 7.78 -0.87 -9.55
C LYS A 113 6.69 -0.03 -8.86
N ILE A 114 5.94 -0.63 -7.94
CA ILE A 114 4.87 0.06 -7.21
C ILE A 114 5.48 0.92 -6.10
N ASP A 115 6.44 0.38 -5.36
CA ASP A 115 7.12 1.11 -4.29
C ASP A 115 7.81 2.39 -4.80
N LEU A 116 8.45 2.32 -5.97
CA LEU A 116 9.09 3.48 -6.60
C LEU A 116 8.07 4.56 -7.00
N ALA A 117 6.87 4.19 -7.45
CA ALA A 117 5.82 5.18 -7.73
C ALA A 117 5.46 5.98 -6.47
N ILE A 118 5.45 5.33 -5.30
CA ILE A 118 5.16 5.95 -4.01
C ILE A 118 6.34 6.81 -3.53
N VAL A 119 7.57 6.31 -3.65
CA VAL A 119 8.79 7.07 -3.31
C VAL A 119 8.87 8.35 -4.14
N ASN A 120 8.73 8.24 -5.46
CA ASN A 120 8.77 9.38 -6.38
C ASN A 120 7.65 10.39 -6.09
N ALA A 121 6.44 9.90 -5.76
CA ALA A 121 5.36 10.79 -5.34
C ALA A 121 5.71 11.54 -4.05
N ASN A 122 6.24 10.85 -3.03
CA ASN A 122 6.60 11.45 -1.76
C ASN A 122 7.62 12.60 -1.90
N GLU A 123 8.59 12.47 -2.81
CA GLU A 123 9.56 13.53 -3.11
C GLU A 123 8.91 14.82 -3.63
N SER A 124 7.78 14.72 -4.34
CA SER A 124 7.10 15.85 -4.99
C SER A 124 5.96 16.46 -4.16
N LEU A 125 5.33 15.70 -3.27
CA LEU A 125 4.10 16.10 -2.58
C LEU A 125 4.33 17.01 -1.36
N GLY A 126 5.58 17.14 -0.92
CA GLY A 126 5.97 18.02 0.18
C GLY A 126 5.47 17.56 1.57
N PRO A 127 5.70 18.37 2.62
CA PRO A 127 5.61 17.92 4.01
C PRO A 127 4.19 17.65 4.54
N LYS A 128 3.16 18.03 3.77
CA LYS A 128 1.75 17.77 4.12
C LYS A 128 1.30 16.35 3.74
N ALA A 129 2.08 15.66 2.91
CA ALA A 129 1.90 14.26 2.59
C ALA A 129 2.83 13.41 3.47
N LYS A 130 2.30 12.34 4.04
CA LYS A 130 3.08 11.34 4.77
C LYS A 130 2.81 9.97 4.18
N LEU A 131 3.73 9.49 3.36
CA LEU A 131 3.62 8.21 2.68
C LEU A 131 4.54 7.20 3.36
N ALA A 132 4.04 5.99 3.61
CA ALA A 132 4.79 4.89 4.21
C ALA A 132 4.57 3.61 3.41
N ILE A 133 5.65 2.85 3.20
CA ILE A 133 5.63 1.52 2.61
C ILE A 133 5.91 0.52 3.72
N LEU A 134 5.02 -0.45 3.91
CA LEU A 134 5.21 -1.55 4.84
C LEU A 134 5.65 -2.79 4.07
N ASN A 135 6.75 -3.40 4.49
CA ASN A 135 7.28 -4.65 3.95
C ASN A 135 7.08 -5.80 4.93
N PRO A 136 5.84 -6.29 5.15
CA PRO A 136 5.61 -7.36 6.10
C PRO A 136 6.28 -8.67 5.63
N PRO A 137 6.84 -9.47 6.57
CA PRO A 137 7.23 -10.85 6.29
C PRO A 137 5.98 -11.74 6.16
N LEU A 138 6.14 -13.07 6.24
CA LEU A 138 5.01 -13.99 6.21
C LEU A 138 3.95 -13.64 7.27
N ILE A 139 2.77 -13.26 6.81
CA ILE A 139 1.61 -12.96 7.66
C ILE A 139 0.90 -14.29 7.94
N TYR A 140 0.75 -14.64 9.22
CA TYR A 140 0.00 -15.82 9.65
C TYR A 140 -0.87 -15.52 10.86
N GLY A 141 -2.04 -16.14 10.96
CA GLY A 141 -2.98 -15.94 12.06
C GLY A 141 -4.37 -16.48 11.75
N ILE A 142 -5.17 -16.72 12.80
CA ILE A 142 -6.55 -17.19 12.69
C ILE A 142 -7.49 -16.05 13.10
N SER A 143 -8.47 -15.75 12.25
CA SER A 143 -9.59 -14.90 12.62
C SER A 143 -10.62 -15.71 13.40
N SER A 144 -10.96 -15.30 14.62
CA SER A 144 -12.03 -15.92 15.40
C SER A 144 -13.43 -15.64 14.84
N ARG A 145 -13.57 -14.66 13.94
CA ARG A 145 -14.85 -14.25 13.34
C ARG A 145 -15.10 -14.85 11.97
N GLU A 146 -14.05 -14.98 11.16
CA GLU A 146 -14.12 -15.45 9.78
C GLU A 146 -13.47 -16.84 9.73
N LYS A 147 -14.27 -17.91 9.75
CA LYS A 147 -13.78 -19.25 9.42
C LYS A 147 -13.49 -19.26 7.92
N ARG A 148 -12.23 -19.07 7.55
CA ARG A 148 -11.73 -19.25 6.18
C ARG A 148 -11.20 -20.65 5.98
#